data_AF-A0A936W4M1-F1
#
_entry.id   AF-A0A936W4M1-F1
#
_cell.length_a   1.000
_cell.length_b   1.000
_cell.length_c   1.000
_cell.angle_alpha   90.00
_cell.angle_beta   90.00
_cell.angle_gamma   90.00
#
_symmetry.space_group_name_H-M   'P 1'
#
loop_
_entity.id
_entity.type
_entity.pdbx_description
1 polymer ?
#
loop_
_entity_poly.entity_id
_entity_poly.type
_entity_poly.pdbx_seq_one_letter_code
_entity_poly.pdbx_strand_id
1 'polypeptide(L)' 'MGFVLPRMTKAQRNAISSPVEGMVIYQTDLTPGLRVFNGTNWMRFAETVD' A
#
# COMPACT_ATOMS: atom_id res chain seq x y z
N MET A 1 21.80 3.06 7.28
CA MET A 1 20.73 2.13 7.67
C MET A 1 19.46 2.59 6.99
N GLY A 2 18.84 1.75 6.16
CA GLY A 2 17.61 2.09 5.45
C GLY A 2 16.41 1.40 6.08
N PHE A 3 15.28 2.09 6.20
CA PHE A 3 14.01 1.47 6.50
C PHE A 3 13.30 1.13 5.20
N VAL A 4 12.94 -0.13 5.01
CA VAL A 4 12.26 -0.61 3.80
C VAL A 4 10.85 -1.04 4.17
N LEU A 5 9.86 -0.42 3.53
CA LEU A 5 8.46 -0.80 3.68
C LEU A 5 8.20 -2.18 3.06
N PRO A 6 7.22 -2.94 3.59
CA PRO A 6 6.76 -4.17 2.95
C PRO A 6 6.35 -3.92 1.48
N ARG A 7 6.93 -4.71 0.56
CA ARG A 7 6.63 -4.65 -0.89
C ARG A 7 5.86 -5.91 -1.28
N MET A 8 4.77 -5.76 -2.01
CA MET A 8 3.93 -6.89 -2.41
C MET A 8 3.09 -6.60 -3.65
N THR A 9 2.54 -7.65 -4.26
CA THR A 9 1.58 -7.53 -5.37
C THR A 9 0.18 -7.13 -4.87
N LYS A 10 -0.69 -6.70 -5.79
CA LYS A 10 -2.10 -6.42 -5.52
C LYS A 10 -2.79 -7.65 -4.92
N ALA A 11 -2.51 -8.84 -5.46
CA ALA A 11 -3.08 -10.08 -4.97
C ALA A 11 -2.62 -10.40 -3.54
N GLN A 12 -1.33 -10.24 -3.25
CA GLN A 12 -0.76 -10.44 -1.90
C GLN A 12 -1.33 -9.45 -0.89
N ARG A 13 -1.49 -8.17 -1.26
CA ARG A 13 -2.19 -7.20 -0.40
C ARG A 13 -3.62 -7.63 -0.14
N ASN A 14 -4.36 -8.01 -1.18
CA ASN A 14 -5.76 -8.40 -1.04
C ASN A 14 -5.94 -9.67 -0.20
N ALA A 15 -4.88 -10.48 -0.05
CA ALA A 15 -4.86 -11.65 0.83
C ALA A 15 -4.68 -11.30 2.31
N ILE A 16 -4.39 -10.04 2.67
CA ILE A 16 -4.31 -9.60 4.07
C ILE A 16 -5.72 -9.61 4.66
N SER A 17 -6.00 -10.55 5.55
CA SER A 17 -7.35 -10.76 6.10
C SER A 17 -7.80 -9.67 7.09
N SER A 18 -6.86 -9.03 7.79
CA SER A 18 -7.14 -8.00 8.80
C SER A 18 -6.15 -6.83 8.70
N PRO A 19 -6.23 -6.00 7.66
CA PRO A 19 -5.39 -4.80 7.55
C PRO A 19 -5.75 -3.79 8.64
N VAL A 20 -4.73 -3.17 9.24
CA VAL A 20 -4.89 -2.12 10.26
C VAL A 20 -4.97 -0.75 9.57
N GLU A 21 -5.82 0.13 10.07
CA GLU A 21 -5.86 1.53 9.62
C GLU A 21 -4.47 2.19 9.76
N GLY A 22 -4.04 2.89 8.72
CA GLY A 22 -2.71 3.48 8.65
C GLY A 22 -1.60 2.53 8.19
N MET A 23 -1.90 1.25 7.91
CA MET A 23 -0.91 0.32 7.37
C MET A 23 -0.39 0.79 6.01
N VAL A 24 0.94 0.85 5.86
CA VAL A 24 1.64 1.34 4.67
C VAL A 24 2.35 0.20 3.96
N ILE A 25 2.15 0.07 2.65
CA ILE A 25 2.84 -0.90 1.79
C ILE A 25 3.22 -0.28 0.45
N TYR A 26 4.14 -0.93 -0.26
CA TYR A 26 4.44 -0.60 -1.65
C TYR A 26 3.90 -1.68 -2.61
N GLN A 27 2.98 -1.32 -3.52
CA GLN A 27 2.53 -2.22 -4.59
C GLN A 27 3.59 -2.30 -5.69
N THR A 28 3.93 -3.50 -6.13
CA THR A 28 4.94 -3.70 -7.20
C THR A 28 4.35 -3.98 -8.58
N ASP A 29 3.06 -4.26 -8.70
CA ASP A 29 2.36 -4.65 -9.93
C ASP A 29 1.14 -3.75 -10.22
N LEU A 30 0.46 -3.97 -11.37
CA LEU A 30 -0.88 -3.45 -11.71
C LEU A 30 -1.14 -1.96 -11.38
N THR A 31 -0.11 -1.11 -11.51
CA THR A 31 0.05 0.27 -11.00
C THR A 31 0.87 0.33 -9.72
N PRO A 32 2.22 0.33 -9.84
CA PRO A 32 3.11 0.45 -8.70
C PRO A 32 2.90 1.74 -7.92
N GLY A 33 3.19 1.68 -6.62
CA GLY A 33 3.17 2.87 -5.76
C GLY A 33 2.85 2.58 -4.29
N LEU A 34 3.02 3.62 -3.48
CA LEU A 34 2.72 3.61 -2.05
C LEU A 34 1.21 3.50 -1.84
N ARG A 35 0.81 2.63 -0.91
CA ARG A 35 -0.58 2.36 -0.57
C ARG A 35 -0.76 2.43 0.93
N VAL A 36 -1.85 3.05 1.35
CA VAL A 36 -2.25 3.16 2.76
C VAL A 36 -3.67 2.65 2.93
N PHE A 37 -3.86 1.83 3.96
CA PHE A 37 -5.19 1.34 4.31
C PHE A 37 -5.91 2.36 5.19
N ASN A 38 -7.09 2.82 4.77
CA ASN A 38 -7.88 3.83 5.49
C ASN A 38 -8.95 3.24 6.43
N GLY A 39 -8.81 1.97 6.81
CA GLY A 39 -9.81 1.23 7.60
C GLY A 39 -10.81 0.45 6.74
N THR A 40 -10.99 0.83 5.48
CA THR A 40 -11.95 0.17 4.56
C THR A 40 -11.31 -0.22 3.23
N ASN A 41 -10.50 0.67 2.66
CA ASN A 41 -9.93 0.54 1.32
C ASN A 41 -8.43 0.89 1.30
N TRP A 42 -7.75 0.36 0.30
CA TRP A 42 -6.36 0.68 0.01
C TRP A 42 -6.23 1.90 -0.90
N MET A 43 -5.94 3.05 -0.30
CA MET A 43 -5.70 4.30 -1.00
C MET A 43 -4.29 4.31 -1.61
N ARG A 44 -4.18 4.73 -2.88
CA ARG A 44 -2.88 4.96 -3.52
C ARG A 44 -2.46 6.39 -3.22
N PHE A 45 -1.23 6.58 -2.76
CA PHE A 45 -0.63 7.91 -2.78
C PHE A 45 -0.28 8.25 -4.22
N ALA A 46 -0.96 9.27 -4.74
CA ALA A 46 -0.62 9.92 -5.99
C ALA A 46 -0.12 11.32 -5.64
N GLU A 47 1.04 11.68 -6.17
CA GLU A 47 1.49 13.07 -6.15
C GLU A 47 0.44 13.90 -6.90
N THR A 48 -0.16 14.86 -6.21
CA THR A 48 -0.89 15.93 -6.85
C THR A 48 0.08 17.11 -6.82
N VAL A 49 0.40 17.66 -7.98
CA VAL A 49 1.25 18.85 -8.06
C VAL A 49 0.43 20.00 -7.48
N ASP A 50 0.88 20.54 -6.34
CA ASP A 50 0.35 21.79 -5.79
C ASP A 50 0.84 22.99 -6.62
#